data_AF-A0AAU3KL84-F1
#
_entry.id   AF-A0AAU3KL84-F1
#
_cell.length_a   1.000
_cell.length_b   1.000
_cell.length_c   1.000
_cell.angle_alpha   90.00
_cell.angle_beta   90.00
_cell.angle_gamma   90.00
#
_symmetry.space_group_name_H-M   'P 1'
#
loop_
_entity.id
_entity.type
_entity.pdbx_description
1 polymer ?
#
loop_
_entity_poly.entity_id
_entity_poly.type
_entity_poly.pdbx_seq_one_letter_code
_entity_poly.pdbx_strand_id
1 'polypeptide(L)'
;MTRLRSVGRIIGMATVGVLPAVLISAVVSGGTAAAEPNLPAVWCSLNLGDAKDAVLAEMGAPNGNQSDSWVSGLGDTGMTFAEWDADTTIFLATFDTNDRVITLQAYDGQIGPKGATNIGCPAFRATN
;
A
#
# COMPACT_ATOMS: atom_id res chain seq x y z
N MET A 1 63.12 -18.23 -11.32
CA MET A 1 63.24 -19.71 -11.49
C MET A 1 61.91 -20.22 -12.03
N THR A 2 61.92 -20.78 -13.23
CA THR A 2 60.75 -21.20 -14.02
C THR A 2 60.86 -22.71 -14.23
N ARG A 3 59.81 -23.48 -13.95
CA ARG A 3 59.65 -24.90 -14.36
C ARG A 3 58.18 -25.11 -14.70
N LEU A 4 57.82 -25.20 -15.99
CA LEU A 4 57.79 -26.35 -16.92
C LEU A 4 56.60 -27.32 -16.73
N ARG A 5 55.92 -27.53 -17.86
CA ARG A 5 54.68 -28.27 -18.13
C ARG A 5 54.90 -29.78 -18.21
N SER A 6 53.84 -30.58 -17.95
CA SER A 6 53.44 -31.83 -18.67
C SER A 6 52.20 -32.42 -17.94
N VAL A 7 50.97 -32.53 -18.50
CA VAL A 7 50.38 -33.43 -19.53
C VAL A 7 50.19 -34.90 -19.10
N GLY A 8 48.92 -35.37 -19.17
CA GLY A 8 48.45 -36.78 -19.21
C GLY A 8 47.26 -37.02 -18.27
N ARG A 9 45.98 -36.90 -18.68
CA ARG A 9 45.12 -37.79 -19.50
C ARG A 9 45.00 -39.23 -18.94
N ILE A 10 43.78 -39.62 -18.53
CA ILE A 10 43.07 -40.91 -18.78
C ILE A 10 41.63 -40.76 -18.18
N ILE A 11 40.57 -40.78 -19.01
CA ILE A 11 39.51 -41.83 -19.11
C ILE A 11 38.87 -42.13 -17.73
N GLY A 12 37.60 -41.89 -17.43
CA GLY A 12 36.37 -41.98 -18.21
C GLY A 12 35.44 -42.94 -17.47
N MET A 13 34.37 -42.45 -16.84
CA MET A 13 33.23 -43.26 -16.40
C MET A 13 31.95 -42.44 -16.58
N ALA A 14 31.10 -42.92 -17.49
CA ALA A 14 29.78 -42.38 -17.74
C ALA A 14 28.87 -42.76 -16.55
N THR A 15 28.46 -41.76 -15.76
CA THR A 15 27.37 -41.92 -14.80
C THR A 15 26.04 -41.70 -15.50
N VAL A 16 25.24 -42.75 -15.45
CA VAL A 16 23.86 -42.88 -15.92
C VAL A 16 23.00 -41.74 -15.35
N GLY A 17 22.12 -41.21 -16.21
CA GLY A 17 21.25 -40.09 -15.90
C GLY A 17 20.30 -40.34 -14.73
N VAL A 18 20.10 -39.27 -13.97
CA VAL A 18 18.91 -39.06 -13.15
C VAL A 18 18.37 -37.69 -13.56
N LEU A 19 17.06 -37.69 -13.84
CA LEU A 19 16.25 -36.61 -14.40
C LEU A 19 16.50 -35.25 -13.74
N PRO A 20 16.25 -34.13 -14.46
CA PRO A 20 16.20 -32.82 -13.83
C PRO A 20 15.05 -32.81 -12.82
N ALA A 21 15.38 -32.86 -11.53
CA ALA A 21 14.49 -32.34 -10.51
C ALA A 21 14.41 -30.84 -10.74
N VAL A 22 13.49 -30.43 -11.62
CA VAL A 22 12.99 -29.07 -11.68
C VAL A 22 12.40 -28.81 -10.30
N LEU A 23 13.19 -28.21 -9.42
CA LEU A 23 12.67 -27.52 -8.25
C LEU A 23 11.89 -26.33 -8.79
N ILE A 24 10.63 -26.58 -9.14
CA ILE A 24 9.61 -25.55 -9.13
C ILE A 24 9.52 -25.18 -7.66
N SER A 25 10.29 -24.17 -7.25
CA SER A 25 9.96 -23.40 -6.06
C SER A 25 8.64 -22.72 -6.39
N ALA A 26 7.56 -23.47 -6.23
CA ALA A 26 6.25 -22.92 -6.02
C ALA A 26 6.37 -22.17 -4.70
N VAL A 27 6.74 -20.90 -4.79
CA VAL A 27 6.23 -19.96 -3.80
C VAL A 27 4.74 -19.96 -4.03
N VAL A 28 4.06 -20.88 -3.33
CA VAL A 28 2.70 -20.68 -2.92
C VAL A 28 2.80 -19.50 -1.96
N SER A 29 2.87 -18.30 -2.53
CA SER A 29 2.30 -17.14 -1.88
C SER A 29 0.81 -17.42 -1.87
N GLY A 30 0.40 -18.28 -0.93
CA GLY A 30 -0.90 -18.21 -0.34
C GLY A 30 -0.94 -16.86 0.35
N GLY A 31 -1.06 -15.81 -0.45
CA GLY A 31 -1.64 -14.58 0.00
C GLY A 31 -3.04 -14.99 0.38
N THR A 32 -3.24 -15.26 1.67
CA THR A 32 -4.49 -14.87 2.29
C THR A 32 -4.65 -13.42 1.84
N ALA A 33 -5.54 -13.16 0.89
CA ALA A 33 -6.04 -11.82 0.70
C ALA A 33 -6.40 -11.38 2.11
N ALA A 34 -5.60 -10.48 2.69
CA ALA A 34 -5.97 -9.87 3.95
C ALA A 34 -7.37 -9.37 3.68
N ALA A 35 -8.36 -9.84 4.46
CA ALA A 35 -9.71 -9.36 4.31
C ALA A 35 -9.59 -7.84 4.23
N GLU A 36 -10.04 -7.26 3.12
CA GLU A 36 -9.91 -5.81 2.92
C GLU A 36 -10.44 -5.19 4.21
N PRO A 37 -9.64 -4.33 4.87
CA PRO A 37 -10.06 -3.75 6.13
C PRO A 37 -11.49 -3.23 5.94
N ASN A 38 -12.36 -3.43 6.94
CA ASN A 38 -13.66 -2.79 6.94
C ASN A 38 -13.41 -1.28 7.06
N LEU A 39 -13.10 -0.65 5.93
CA LEU A 39 -12.59 0.71 5.83
C LEU A 39 -13.54 1.69 6.53
N PRO A 40 -14.89 1.56 6.44
CA PRO A 40 -15.80 2.35 7.27
C PRO A 40 -15.51 2.27 8.78
N ALA A 41 -15.33 1.06 9.32
CA ALA A 41 -15.09 0.88 10.75
C ALA A 41 -13.73 1.43 11.20
N VAL A 42 -12.68 1.19 10.41
CA VAL A 42 -11.33 1.73 10.65
C VAL A 42 -11.35 3.24 10.54
N TRP A 43 -11.96 3.80 9.49
CA TRP A 43 -12.08 5.24 9.30
C TRP A 43 -12.70 5.92 10.50
N CYS A 44 -13.77 5.35 11.04
CA CYS A 44 -14.46 5.90 12.19
C CYS A 44 -13.67 5.83 13.50
N SER A 45 -12.64 4.99 13.62
CA SER A 45 -11.76 4.94 14.79
C SER A 45 -10.59 5.94 14.74
N LEU A 46 -10.23 6.42 13.54
CA LEU A 46 -9.18 7.43 13.36
C LEU A 46 -9.53 8.76 14.02
N ASN A 47 -8.52 9.47 14.51
CA ASN A 47 -8.65 10.76 15.18
C ASN A 47 -7.83 11.85 14.48
N LEU A 48 -8.27 13.09 14.67
CA LEU A 48 -7.48 14.26 14.32
C LEU A 48 -6.21 14.29 15.20
N GLY A 49 -5.08 14.61 14.61
CA GLY A 49 -3.76 14.58 15.26
C GLY A 49 -3.06 13.21 15.25
N ASP A 50 -3.72 12.15 14.75
CA ASP A 50 -3.05 10.87 14.55
C ASP A 50 -1.84 11.02 13.61
N ALA A 51 -0.81 10.22 13.86
CA ALA A 51 0.36 10.21 13.00
C ALA A 51 0.01 9.55 11.66
N LYS A 52 0.50 10.11 10.56
CA LYS A 52 0.32 9.57 9.21
C LYS A 52 0.68 8.09 9.12
N ASP A 53 1.82 7.68 9.66
CA ASP A 53 2.26 6.28 9.62
C ASP A 53 1.27 5.34 10.34
N ALA A 54 0.62 5.80 11.41
CA ALA A 54 -0.41 5.02 12.09
C ALA A 54 -1.68 4.90 11.23
N VAL A 55 -2.10 5.98 10.57
CA VAL A 55 -3.23 5.95 9.64
C VAL A 55 -2.95 4.98 8.48
N LEU A 56 -1.77 5.06 7.86
CA LEU A 56 -1.38 4.19 6.76
C LEU A 56 -1.26 2.71 7.21
N ALA A 57 -0.85 2.46 8.45
CA ALA A 57 -0.78 1.11 9.00
C ALA A 57 -2.17 0.48 9.20
N GLU A 58 -3.15 1.26 9.65
CA GLU A 58 -4.52 0.79 9.89
C GLU A 58 -5.35 0.71 8.60
N MET A 59 -5.26 1.72 7.74
CA MET A 59 -6.03 1.81 6.48
C MET A 59 -5.38 1.01 5.34
N GLY A 60 -4.09 0.71 5.43
CA GLY A 60 -3.31 0.11 4.34
C GLY A 60 -2.86 1.13 3.30
N ALA A 61 -2.31 0.62 2.19
CA ALA A 61 -1.82 1.46 1.11
C ALA A 61 -2.97 2.26 0.45
N PRO A 62 -2.81 3.58 0.22
CA PRO A 62 -3.77 4.37 -0.55
C PRO A 62 -3.98 3.79 -1.95
N ASN A 63 -5.21 3.83 -2.45
CA ASN A 63 -5.60 3.25 -3.74
C ASN A 63 -6.48 4.18 -4.60
N GLY A 64 -6.89 5.34 -4.09
CA GLY A 64 -7.67 6.35 -4.80
C GLY A 64 -6.81 7.46 -5.41
N ASN A 65 -7.40 8.22 -6.34
CA ASN A 65 -6.76 9.36 -7.01
C ASN A 65 -7.74 10.47 -7.46
N GLN A 66 -8.99 10.41 -6.99
CA GLN A 66 -10.04 11.36 -7.40
C GLN A 66 -9.75 12.78 -6.88
N SER A 67 -9.02 12.89 -5.76
CA SER A 67 -8.60 14.16 -5.18
C SER A 67 -7.44 14.84 -5.92
N ASP A 68 -6.72 14.18 -6.84
CA ASP A 68 -5.53 14.73 -7.51
C ASP A 68 -5.77 16.10 -8.17
N SER A 69 -6.92 16.24 -8.84
CA SER A 69 -7.30 17.50 -9.50
C SER A 69 -7.58 18.64 -8.51
N TRP A 70 -8.11 18.31 -7.33
CA TRP A 70 -8.37 19.26 -6.26
C TRP A 70 -7.07 19.62 -5.53
N VAL A 71 -6.26 18.62 -5.18
CA VAL A 71 -4.95 18.78 -4.52
C VAL A 71 -4.00 19.64 -5.37
N SER A 72 -3.93 19.38 -6.67
CA SER A 72 -3.08 20.17 -7.58
C SER A 72 -3.50 21.64 -7.68
N GLY A 73 -4.77 21.96 -7.40
CA GLY A 73 -5.28 23.33 -7.34
C GLY A 73 -4.89 24.09 -6.07
N LEU A 74 -4.47 23.40 -4.99
CA LEU A 74 -4.07 24.04 -3.73
C LEU A 74 -2.67 24.67 -3.79
N GLY A 75 -1.85 24.27 -4.77
CA GLY A 75 -0.44 24.68 -4.86
C GLY A 75 0.44 23.98 -3.84
N ASP A 76 1.69 24.46 -3.69
CA ASP A 76 2.63 23.90 -2.71
C ASP A 76 2.28 24.38 -1.30
N THR A 77 1.55 23.54 -0.58
CA THR A 77 1.14 23.79 0.80
C THR A 77 2.04 23.07 1.81
N GLY A 78 2.95 22.21 1.36
CA GLY A 78 3.66 21.25 2.20
C GLY A 78 2.77 20.18 2.87
N MET A 79 1.46 20.21 2.66
CA MET A 79 0.53 19.20 3.14
C MET A 79 0.60 17.95 2.26
N THR A 80 0.25 16.81 2.84
CA THR A 80 0.13 15.56 2.08
C THR A 80 -1.26 14.95 2.22
N PHE A 81 -1.62 14.11 1.27
CA PHE A 81 -2.95 13.53 1.15
C PHE A 81 -2.85 12.02 0.96
N ALA A 82 -3.82 11.29 1.48
CA ALA A 82 -4.00 9.87 1.20
C ALA A 82 -5.47 9.58 0.94
N GLU A 83 -5.73 8.83 -0.12
CA GLU A 83 -7.08 8.49 -0.57
C GLU A 83 -7.28 6.98 -0.60
N TRP A 84 -8.41 6.54 -0.06
CA TRP A 84 -8.87 5.15 -0.14
C TRP A 84 -10.28 5.08 -0.70
N ASP A 85 -10.46 4.24 -1.70
CA ASP A 85 -11.75 3.94 -2.31
C ASP A 85 -12.26 2.60 -1.77
N ALA A 86 -13.49 2.61 -1.24
CA ALA A 86 -14.20 1.42 -0.77
C ALA A 86 -15.67 1.46 -1.20
N ASP A 87 -16.09 0.49 -2.00
CA ASP A 87 -17.42 0.45 -2.62
C ASP A 87 -17.75 1.76 -3.34
N THR A 88 -18.71 2.54 -2.83
CA THR A 88 -19.10 3.86 -3.34
C THR A 88 -18.57 5.00 -2.46
N THR A 89 -17.69 4.72 -1.50
CA THR A 89 -17.17 5.70 -0.55
C THR A 89 -15.72 6.02 -0.85
N ILE A 90 -15.39 7.30 -0.83
CA ILE A 90 -14.01 7.80 -0.97
C ILE A 90 -13.59 8.39 0.36
N PHE A 91 -12.51 7.90 0.94
CA PHE A 91 -11.92 8.37 2.18
C PHE A 91 -10.68 9.18 1.87
N LEU A 92 -10.65 10.45 2.27
CA LEU A 92 -9.55 11.38 2.06
C LEU A 92 -9.03 11.90 3.40
N ALA A 93 -7.77 11.57 3.71
CA ALA A 93 -7.05 12.11 4.85
C ALA A 93 -6.09 13.21 4.38
N THR A 94 -6.08 14.35 5.08
CA THR A 94 -5.08 15.40 4.90
C THR A 94 -4.17 15.43 6.10
N PHE A 95 -2.87 15.48 5.84
CA PHE A 95 -1.82 15.58 6.85
C PHE A 95 -1.12 16.93 6.75
N ASP A 96 -0.83 17.53 7.89
CA ASP A 96 -0.01 18.73 7.97
C ASP A 96 1.48 18.44 7.65
N THR A 97 2.31 19.49 7.72
CA THR A 97 3.75 19.40 7.49
C THR A 97 4.52 18.60 8.56
N ASN A 98 3.86 18.22 9.66
CA ASN A 98 4.41 17.37 10.72
C ASN A 98 3.87 15.93 10.62
N ASP A 99 3.26 15.57 9.49
CA ASP A 99 2.62 14.27 9.24
C ASP A 99 1.52 13.94 10.28
N ARG A 100 0.72 14.95 10.67
CA ARG A 100 -0.44 14.80 11.56
C ARG A 100 -1.74 15.01 10.81
N VAL A 101 -2.72 14.15 11.07
CA VAL A 101 -4.07 14.27 10.50
C VAL A 101 -4.71 15.59 10.91
N ILE A 102 -5.06 16.43 9.94
CA ILE A 102 -5.80 17.68 10.16
C ILE A 102 -7.22 17.64 9.61
N THR A 103 -7.49 16.79 8.62
CA THR A 103 -8.84 16.53 8.13
C THR A 103 -9.05 15.06 7.79
N LEU A 104 -10.25 14.56 8.09
CA LEU A 104 -10.76 13.26 7.64
C LEU A 104 -12.09 13.50 6.95
N GLN A 105 -12.14 13.27 5.65
CA GLN A 105 -13.32 13.48 4.81
C GLN A 105 -13.72 12.17 4.12
N ALA A 106 -15.00 11.83 4.18
CA ALA A 106 -15.58 10.68 3.48
C ALA A 106 -16.68 11.15 2.54
N TYR A 107 -16.61 10.76 1.28
CA TYR A 107 -17.51 11.22 0.22
C TYR A 107 -18.31 10.07 -0.38
N ASP A 108 -19.52 10.38 -0.84
CA ASP A 108 -20.41 9.41 -1.51
C ASP A 108 -20.26 9.50 -3.04
N GLY A 109 -19.44 8.61 -3.59
CA GLY A 109 -19.24 8.34 -5.02
C GLY A 109 -18.26 9.27 -5.74
N GLN A 110 -18.10 10.51 -5.26
CA GLN A 110 -17.19 11.51 -5.84
C GLN A 110 -16.77 12.54 -4.77
N ILE A 111 -15.54 13.05 -4.88
CA ILE A 111 -15.07 14.18 -4.05
C ILE A 111 -15.99 15.39 -4.29
N GLY A 112 -16.51 15.99 -3.21
CA GLY A 112 -17.41 17.15 -3.32
C GLY A 112 -18.18 17.45 -2.03
N PRO A 113 -19.25 18.25 -2.06
CA PRO A 113 -19.97 18.63 -0.84
C PRO A 113 -20.77 17.48 -0.21
N LYS A 114 -20.94 16.35 -0.92
CA LYS A 114 -21.75 15.22 -0.48
C LYS A 114 -20.91 14.25 0.36
N GLY A 115 -21.11 14.29 1.67
CA GLY A 115 -20.48 13.33 2.59
C GLY A 115 -21.11 11.94 2.51
N ALA A 116 -20.31 10.91 2.80
CA ALA A 116 -20.76 9.53 2.91
C ALA A 116 -21.74 9.36 4.08
N THR A 117 -22.85 8.66 3.86
CA THR A 117 -23.92 8.48 4.87
C THR A 117 -23.97 7.07 5.47
N ASN A 118 -23.26 6.12 4.86
CA ASN A 118 -23.27 4.69 5.18
C ASN A 118 -22.05 4.23 6.01
N ILE A 119 -21.28 5.16 6.58
CA ILE A 119 -20.03 4.83 7.30
C ILE A 119 -20.17 4.72 8.82
N GLY A 120 -21.27 5.21 9.40
CA GLY A 120 -21.53 5.09 10.86
C GLY A 120 -20.86 6.13 11.76
N CYS A 121 -20.17 7.13 11.19
CA CYS A 121 -19.61 8.30 11.90
C CYS A 121 -19.75 9.57 11.04
N PRO A 122 -19.42 10.77 11.57
CA PRO A 122 -19.45 12.00 10.78
C PRO A 122 -18.52 11.93 9.56
N ALA A 123 -19.05 12.24 8.39
CA ALA A 123 -18.32 12.22 7.13
C ALA A 123 -17.17 13.22 7.07
N PHE A 124 -17.30 14.37 7.75
CA PHE A 124 -16.31 15.44 7.73
C PHE A 124 -15.86 15.77 9.14
N ARG A 125 -14.55 15.63 9.39
CA ARG A 125 -13.88 15.97 10.64
C ARG A 125 -12.66 16.82 10.32
N ALA A 126 -12.45 17.92 11.05
CA ALA A 126 -11.32 18.81 10.86
C ALA A 126 -10.88 19.43 12.19
N THR A 127 -9.59 19.74 12.34
CA THR A 127 -9.10 20.55 13.46
C THR A 127 -9.54 22.00 13.27
N ASN A 128 -10.10 22.61 14.33
CA ASN A 128 -10.43 24.04 14.35
C ASN A 128 -9.18 24.92 14.43
#